data_AF-A0A7R8VVW3-F1
#
_entry.id   AF-A0A7R8VVW3-F1
#
_cell.length_a   1.000
_cell.length_b   1.000
_cell.length_c   1.000
_cell.angle_alpha   90.00
_cell.angle_beta   90.00
_cell.angle_gamma   90.00
#
_symmetry.space_group_name_H-M   'P 1'
#
loop_
_entity.id
_entity.type
_entity.pdbx_description
1 polymer ?
#
loop_
_entity_poly.entity_id
_entity_poly.type
_entity_poly.pdbx_seq_one_letter_code
_entity_poly.pdbx_strand_id
1 'polypeptide(L)'
;MRPLKVIGHTANVVMDNAKRNEKMVVIFGYSTEYGVLNTVQEFNFGTRQWRLVKTRGFPVTGSYGHSSSWDPLSRKIYVVGGYRSAEPAGHQLTNTLYSYDPASRTRLLNPAPLALSQHSATFLSGGLMMVFGGRGAASHQCYLAEVLSYDVACDKWGYLPILRKPFQTDLARFGHSAVTSRGLLYIYGGFDGQMKADILKFTPGRCENVTTLGECLNSRLGVKCVWTTEQTCSTITDMPGDPTASAHGGNYLGEDHTVSHPVDERARCDRWTFLAGGVMRSASLGDRITPCLVFGAMLSAWKSDCHSCTQTSYKCTWCGDRCTLGFCEGSNKANEANDHCEGKSTIKCSKWFNCKSCLAQEHCVWDQYGCQDIADGFKKETQTCPAACSEHSTCTECTTEECVWCESKKRCVESIAEQLIFPYGECPIWTTDTSRCPRQSKDDS
;
A
#
# COMPACT_ATOMS: atom_id res chain seq x y z
N MET A 1 -24.81 5.85 -5.96
CA MET A 1 -23.63 6.66 -6.34
C MET A 1 -22.85 5.91 -7.43
N ARG A 2 -22.23 6.59 -8.40
CA ARG A 2 -21.34 5.95 -9.38
C ARG A 2 -19.90 5.92 -8.83
N PRO A 3 -19.10 4.89 -9.11
CA PRO A 3 -17.70 4.86 -8.69
C PRO A 3 -16.87 5.90 -9.44
N LEU A 4 -15.78 6.33 -8.83
CA LEU A 4 -14.73 7.10 -9.49
C LEU A 4 -14.00 6.19 -10.48
N LYS A 5 -13.79 6.72 -11.70
CA LYS A 5 -13.03 6.05 -12.75
C LYS A 5 -11.55 6.13 -12.43
N VAL A 6 -10.93 4.99 -12.14
CA VAL A 6 -9.52 4.91 -11.74
C VAL A 6 -8.77 3.79 -12.48
N ILE A 7 -7.49 4.02 -12.76
CA ILE A 7 -6.52 3.05 -13.30
C ILE A 7 -5.33 2.89 -12.37
N GLY A 8 -4.59 1.79 -12.47
CA GLY A 8 -3.49 1.48 -11.55
C GLY A 8 -3.93 1.32 -10.09
N HIS A 9 -5.23 1.06 -9.87
CA HIS A 9 -5.81 0.71 -8.58
C HIS A 9 -5.68 -0.80 -8.32
N THR A 10 -5.99 -1.22 -7.10
CA THR A 10 -6.14 -2.65 -6.77
C THR A 10 -7.52 -2.90 -6.18
N ALA A 11 -8.02 -4.13 -6.34
CA ALA A 11 -9.34 -4.53 -5.85
C ALA A 11 -9.25 -5.88 -5.14
N ASN A 12 -9.82 -5.96 -3.93
CA ASN A 12 -9.87 -7.19 -3.14
C ASN A 12 -11.31 -7.50 -2.74
N VAL A 13 -11.71 -8.75 -2.89
CA VAL A 13 -12.96 -9.22 -2.27
C VAL A 13 -12.66 -9.55 -0.82
N VAL A 14 -13.43 -8.96 0.09
CA VAL A 14 -13.34 -9.21 1.53
C VAL A 14 -14.68 -9.75 2.03
N MET A 15 -14.61 -10.64 3.02
CA MET A 15 -15.80 -11.17 3.67
C MET A 15 -16.03 -10.49 5.02
N ASP A 16 -17.24 -9.97 5.21
CA ASP A 16 -17.75 -9.64 6.53
C ASP A 16 -18.51 -10.85 7.10
N ASN A 17 -17.81 -11.71 7.86
CA ASN A 17 -18.38 -12.92 8.44
C ASN A 17 -19.54 -12.62 9.41
N ALA A 18 -19.56 -11.44 10.04
CA ALA A 18 -20.64 -11.06 10.95
C ALA A 18 -21.96 -10.80 10.19
N LYS A 19 -21.88 -10.41 8.91
CA LYS A 19 -23.04 -10.07 8.08
C LYS A 19 -23.23 -11.01 6.88
N ARG A 20 -22.38 -12.03 6.73
CA ARG A 20 -22.28 -12.89 5.52
C ARG A 20 -22.30 -12.07 4.24
N ASN A 21 -21.62 -10.93 4.26
CA ASN A 21 -21.70 -9.94 3.20
C ASN A 21 -20.33 -9.80 2.54
N GLU A 22 -20.27 -10.14 1.27
CA GLU A 22 -19.09 -9.94 0.46
C GLU A 22 -19.09 -8.51 -0.09
N LYS A 23 -17.93 -7.87 -0.05
CA LYS A 23 -17.72 -6.58 -0.69
C LYS A 23 -16.40 -6.58 -1.44
N MET A 24 -16.38 -5.95 -2.60
CA MET A 24 -15.14 -5.61 -3.28
C MET A 24 -14.67 -4.24 -2.77
N VAL A 25 -13.45 -4.19 -2.28
CA VAL A 25 -12.79 -2.96 -1.83
C VAL A 25 -11.76 -2.57 -2.89
N VAL A 26 -11.97 -1.42 -3.50
CA VAL A 26 -11.05 -0.79 -4.46
C VAL A 26 -10.20 0.24 -3.73
N ILE A 27 -8.88 0.07 -3.79
CA ILE A 27 -7.90 0.92 -3.12
C ILE A 27 -7.23 1.84 -4.13
N PHE A 28 -7.40 3.15 -3.91
CA PHE A 28 -6.65 4.24 -4.54
C PHE A 28 -6.70 4.19 -6.09
N GLY A 29 -5.63 4.63 -6.76
CA GLY A 29 -5.50 4.67 -8.21
C GLY A 29 -5.42 6.09 -8.77
N TYR A 30 -5.27 6.18 -10.09
CA TYR A 30 -5.19 7.42 -10.83
C TYR A 30 -6.49 7.69 -11.59
N SER A 31 -7.03 8.89 -11.45
CA SER A 31 -8.19 9.39 -12.18
C SER A 31 -7.76 10.50 -13.13
N THR A 32 -8.24 10.46 -14.37
CA THR A 32 -7.98 11.55 -15.35
C THR A 32 -8.65 12.87 -14.98
N GLU A 33 -9.54 12.87 -13.98
CA GLU A 33 -10.26 14.04 -13.51
C GLU A 33 -9.66 14.55 -12.18
N TYR A 34 -9.41 13.65 -11.23
CA TYR A 34 -8.99 14.01 -9.86
C TYR A 34 -7.50 13.77 -9.58
N GLY A 35 -6.75 13.28 -10.57
CA GLY A 35 -5.35 12.87 -10.43
C GLY A 35 -5.19 11.61 -9.58
N VAL A 36 -4.08 11.52 -8.86
CA VAL A 36 -3.81 10.39 -7.97
C VAL A 36 -4.68 10.45 -6.71
N LEU A 37 -5.48 9.42 -6.49
CA LEU A 37 -6.44 9.32 -5.40
C LEU A 37 -5.91 8.49 -4.23
N ASN A 38 -6.30 8.85 -3.02
CA ASN A 38 -6.18 8.04 -1.79
C ASN A 38 -7.55 7.51 -1.33
N THR A 39 -8.56 7.58 -2.20
CA THR A 39 -9.93 7.23 -1.88
C THR A 39 -10.13 5.71 -1.92
N VAL A 40 -10.93 5.20 -0.97
CA VAL A 40 -11.37 3.80 -0.97
C VAL A 40 -12.81 3.74 -1.47
N GLN A 41 -13.06 2.85 -2.42
CA GLN A 41 -14.40 2.60 -2.96
C GLN A 41 -14.84 1.18 -2.60
N GLU A 42 -16.09 1.00 -2.23
CA GLU A 42 -16.66 -0.30 -1.92
C GLU A 42 -17.83 -0.60 -2.85
N PHE A 43 -17.81 -1.80 -3.44
CA PHE A 43 -18.97 -2.38 -4.10
C PHE A 43 -19.52 -3.51 -3.25
N ASN A 44 -20.77 -3.36 -2.83
CA ASN A 44 -21.47 -4.41 -2.10
C ASN A 44 -22.14 -5.38 -3.08
N PHE A 45 -21.81 -6.67 -3.01
CA PHE A 45 -22.39 -7.66 -3.94
C PHE A 45 -23.88 -7.92 -3.67
N GLY A 46 -24.31 -7.86 -2.41
CA GLY A 46 -25.71 -8.06 -2.01
C GLY A 46 -26.63 -6.94 -2.48
N THR A 47 -26.29 -5.68 -2.17
CA THR A 47 -27.10 -4.51 -2.56
C THR A 47 -26.81 -4.02 -3.98
N ARG A 48 -25.70 -4.46 -4.58
CA ARG A 48 -25.19 -4.00 -5.88
C ARG A 48 -24.95 -2.48 -5.94
N GLN A 49 -24.54 -1.91 -4.81
CA GLN A 49 -24.32 -0.47 -4.69
C GLN A 49 -22.84 -0.15 -4.45
N TRP A 50 -22.42 0.93 -5.11
CA TRP A 50 -21.13 1.58 -4.87
C TRP A 50 -21.24 2.62 -3.76
N ARG A 51 -20.18 2.72 -2.96
CA ARG A 51 -20.02 3.73 -1.93
C ARG A 51 -18.57 4.20 -1.85
N LEU A 52 -18.36 5.50 -1.65
CA LEU A 52 -17.07 6.06 -1.25
C LEU A 52 -16.93 5.96 0.28
N VAL A 53 -15.79 5.44 0.73
CA VAL A 53 -15.53 5.19 2.15
C VAL A 53 -14.71 6.32 2.74
N LYS A 54 -15.24 6.98 3.78
CA LYS A 54 -14.47 7.89 4.60
C LYS A 54 -13.57 7.09 5.55
N THR A 55 -12.29 7.06 5.23
CA THR A 55 -11.27 6.37 6.03
C THR A 55 -10.89 7.17 7.28
N ARG A 56 -10.43 6.47 8.31
CA ARG A 56 -9.88 7.02 9.55
C ARG A 56 -8.56 6.33 9.86
N GLY A 57 -7.78 6.88 10.78
CA GLY A 57 -6.49 6.31 11.14
C GLY A 57 -5.35 7.04 10.44
N PHE A 58 -4.32 6.31 10.01
CA PHE A 58 -3.15 6.92 9.37
C PHE A 58 -3.54 7.61 8.05
N PRO A 59 -3.28 8.92 7.89
CA PRO A 59 -3.68 9.67 6.70
C PRO A 59 -2.79 9.36 5.50
N VAL A 60 -3.25 8.43 4.67
CA VAL A 60 -2.56 7.96 3.45
C VAL A 60 -2.56 9.00 2.33
N THR A 61 -1.44 9.12 1.64
CA THR A 61 -1.31 9.92 0.42
C THR A 61 -1.84 9.16 -0.78
N GLY A 62 -2.25 9.87 -1.84
CA GLY A 62 -2.70 9.21 -3.07
C GLY A 62 -1.60 8.33 -3.66
N SER A 63 -1.98 7.15 -4.16
CA SER A 63 -1.04 6.29 -4.88
C SER A 63 -1.68 5.43 -5.98
N TYR A 64 -0.85 4.99 -6.93
CA TYR A 64 -1.23 4.08 -8.01
C TYR A 64 -0.08 3.13 -8.35
N GLY A 65 -0.36 2.05 -9.09
CA GLY A 65 0.63 1.04 -9.47
C GLY A 65 1.19 0.25 -8.27
N HIS A 66 0.48 0.32 -7.13
CA HIS A 66 0.74 -0.48 -5.94
C HIS A 66 0.14 -1.88 -6.11
N SER A 67 0.57 -2.84 -5.27
CA SER A 67 -0.17 -4.09 -5.08
C SER A 67 -0.93 -4.05 -3.78
N SER A 68 -2.04 -4.79 -3.71
CA SER A 68 -2.68 -5.08 -2.45
C SER A 68 -3.25 -6.48 -2.38
N SER A 69 -3.36 -7.03 -1.18
CA SER A 69 -3.91 -8.36 -0.95
C SER A 69 -4.65 -8.46 0.37
N TRP A 70 -5.75 -9.18 0.37
CA TRP A 70 -6.49 -9.58 1.57
C TRP A 70 -5.75 -10.71 2.31
N ASP A 71 -5.46 -10.48 3.58
CA ASP A 71 -4.99 -11.52 4.50
C ASP A 71 -6.19 -12.16 5.21
N PRO A 72 -6.48 -13.45 4.97
CA PRO A 72 -7.60 -14.12 5.63
C PRO A 72 -7.41 -14.25 7.15
N LEU A 73 -6.16 -14.24 7.66
CA LEU A 73 -5.87 -14.40 9.08
C LEU A 73 -6.14 -13.09 9.85
N SER A 74 -5.48 -12.00 9.47
CA SER A 74 -5.67 -10.70 10.14
C SER A 74 -6.94 -9.97 9.71
N ARG A 75 -7.61 -10.44 8.65
CA ARG A 75 -8.81 -9.83 8.05
C ARG A 75 -8.59 -8.37 7.64
N LYS A 76 -7.45 -8.11 7.02
CA LYS A 76 -7.05 -6.77 6.54
C LYS A 76 -6.50 -6.85 5.13
N ILE A 77 -6.58 -5.73 4.42
CA ILE A 77 -5.91 -5.55 3.13
C ILE A 77 -4.55 -4.91 3.38
N TYR A 78 -3.49 -5.47 2.82
CA TYR A 78 -2.14 -4.90 2.86
C TYR A 78 -1.84 -4.24 1.53
N VAL A 79 -1.36 -3.00 1.54
CA VAL A 79 -1.12 -2.17 0.35
C VAL A 79 0.34 -1.77 0.31
N VAL A 80 1.08 -2.21 -0.69
CA VAL A 80 2.54 -2.04 -0.76
C VAL A 80 2.98 -1.32 -2.03
N GLY A 81 3.88 -0.36 -1.85
CA GLY A 81 4.61 0.32 -2.92
C GLY A 81 3.74 1.17 -3.84
N GLY A 82 4.11 1.22 -5.11
CA GLY A 82 3.51 2.06 -6.13
C GLY A 82 4.18 3.43 -6.25
N TYR A 83 3.51 4.34 -6.95
CA TYR A 83 3.86 5.75 -7.04
C TYR A 83 2.95 6.54 -6.13
N ARG A 84 3.54 7.33 -5.23
CA ARG A 84 2.81 8.29 -4.40
C ARG A 84 2.97 9.69 -4.97
N SER A 85 1.98 10.53 -4.77
CA SER A 85 2.15 11.97 -4.98
C SER A 85 3.10 12.55 -3.94
N ALA A 86 4.03 13.39 -4.38
CA ALA A 86 5.06 14.02 -3.54
C ALA A 86 5.31 15.47 -3.96
N GLU A 87 5.86 16.28 -3.04
CA GLU A 87 6.32 17.65 -3.31
C GLU A 87 7.81 17.70 -3.68
N PRO A 88 8.23 18.62 -4.57
CA PRO A 88 7.39 19.45 -5.45
C PRO A 88 6.71 18.59 -6.55
N ALA A 89 5.54 19.05 -7.02
CA ALA A 89 4.60 18.41 -7.96
C ALA A 89 5.20 17.24 -8.79
N GLY A 90 5.23 16.06 -8.17
CA GLY A 90 5.88 14.91 -8.78
C GLY A 90 5.39 13.59 -8.19
N HIS A 91 5.77 12.50 -8.85
CA HIS A 91 5.41 11.15 -8.43
C HIS A 91 6.65 10.42 -7.99
N GLN A 92 6.65 10.00 -6.74
CA GLN A 92 7.78 9.30 -6.15
C GLN A 92 7.43 7.82 -6.04
N LEU A 93 8.31 6.97 -6.56
CA LEU A 93 8.26 5.54 -6.27
C LEU A 93 8.40 5.35 -4.75
N THR A 94 7.53 4.55 -4.14
CA THR A 94 7.53 4.36 -2.69
C THR A 94 7.73 2.89 -2.31
N ASN A 95 8.26 2.68 -1.11
CA ASN A 95 8.35 1.40 -0.42
C ASN A 95 7.36 1.30 0.75
N THR A 96 6.44 2.26 0.89
CA THR A 96 5.54 2.30 2.03
C THR A 96 4.57 1.11 2.03
N LEU A 97 4.28 0.60 3.23
CA LEU A 97 3.29 -0.43 3.47
C LEU A 97 2.18 0.12 4.37
N TYR A 98 0.93 -0.06 3.95
CA TYR A 98 -0.25 0.23 4.75
C TYR A 98 -1.04 -1.05 5.02
N SER A 99 -1.76 -1.07 6.13
CA SER A 99 -2.93 -1.96 6.29
C SER A 99 -4.22 -1.16 6.25
N TYR A 100 -5.24 -1.75 5.65
CA TYR A 100 -6.61 -1.28 5.63
C TYR A 100 -7.52 -2.34 6.27
N ASP A 101 -8.14 -1.96 7.37
CA ASP A 101 -9.23 -2.68 8.02
C ASP A 101 -10.55 -2.34 7.31
N PRO A 102 -11.34 -3.33 6.85
CA PRO A 102 -12.67 -3.13 6.28
C PRO A 102 -13.65 -2.34 7.15
N ALA A 103 -13.35 -2.12 8.44
CA ALA A 103 -13.99 -1.13 9.31
C ALA A 103 -13.57 0.33 9.03
N SER A 104 -13.01 0.59 7.84
CA SER A 104 -12.59 1.92 7.35
C SER A 104 -11.40 2.52 8.10
N ARG A 105 -10.49 1.68 8.61
CA ARG A 105 -9.28 2.13 9.33
C ARG A 105 -8.00 1.84 8.57
N THR A 106 -7.14 2.84 8.42
CA THR A 106 -5.80 2.72 7.82
C THR A 106 -4.72 2.79 8.89
N ARG A 107 -3.61 2.06 8.70
CA ARG A 107 -2.45 2.08 9.59
C ARG A 107 -1.16 2.00 8.79
N LEU A 108 -0.16 2.81 9.17
CA LEU A 108 1.20 2.72 8.62
C LEU A 108 1.96 1.55 9.27
N LEU A 109 2.64 0.76 8.44
CA LEU A 109 3.42 -0.41 8.83
C LEU A 109 4.89 -0.27 8.44
N ASN A 110 5.73 -1.25 8.78
CA ASN A 110 7.12 -1.24 8.36
C ASN A 110 7.27 -1.20 6.83
N PRO A 111 8.03 -0.25 6.27
CA PRO A 111 8.17 -0.15 4.83
C PRO A 111 9.00 -1.31 4.28
N ALA A 112 8.75 -1.64 3.02
CA ALA A 112 9.52 -2.62 2.29
C ALA A 112 10.99 -2.20 2.17
N PRO A 113 11.93 -3.16 2.07
CA PRO A 113 13.35 -2.86 1.89
C PRO A 113 13.67 -2.09 0.60
N LEU A 114 12.77 -2.13 -0.39
CA LEU A 114 12.95 -1.55 -1.72
C LEU A 114 11.70 -0.75 -2.09
N ALA A 115 11.86 0.34 -2.82
CA ALA A 115 10.75 1.05 -3.45
C ALA A 115 10.43 0.38 -4.79
N LEU A 116 9.17 0.04 -5.01
CA LEU A 116 8.76 -0.77 -6.16
C LEU A 116 7.32 -0.49 -6.60
N SER A 117 7.04 -0.69 -7.89
CA SER A 117 5.70 -0.57 -8.49
C SER A 117 5.47 -1.69 -9.50
N GLN A 118 4.22 -1.92 -9.90
CA GLN A 118 3.85 -2.95 -10.91
C GLN A 118 4.41 -4.35 -10.58
N HIS A 119 4.56 -4.62 -9.29
CA HIS A 119 4.90 -5.93 -8.73
C HIS A 119 3.61 -6.69 -8.41
N SER A 120 3.73 -7.93 -7.95
CA SER A 120 2.63 -8.67 -7.33
C SER A 120 2.86 -8.83 -5.84
N ALA A 121 1.84 -8.58 -5.02
CA ALA A 121 1.76 -9.04 -3.64
C ALA A 121 0.68 -10.12 -3.53
N THR A 122 0.92 -11.18 -2.76
CA THR A 122 -0.04 -12.29 -2.58
C THR A 122 0.12 -12.95 -1.21
N PHE A 123 -0.96 -13.52 -0.67
CA PHE A 123 -0.92 -14.43 0.47
C PHE A 123 -1.15 -15.86 -0.03
N LEU A 124 -0.18 -16.77 0.13
CA LEU A 124 -0.41 -18.22 -0.10
C LEU A 124 -1.23 -18.84 1.04
N SER A 125 -0.94 -18.38 2.25
CA SER A 125 -1.64 -18.67 3.50
C SER A 125 -1.73 -17.37 4.29
N GLY A 126 -2.59 -17.33 5.31
CA GLY A 126 -2.70 -16.16 6.17
C GLY A 126 -1.41 -15.85 6.92
N GLY A 127 -1.14 -14.57 7.17
CA GLY A 127 -0.05 -14.10 8.04
C GLY A 127 1.33 -13.89 7.40
N LEU A 128 1.61 -14.43 6.20
CA LEU A 128 2.85 -14.14 5.45
C LEU A 128 2.55 -13.68 4.02
N MET A 129 2.79 -12.41 3.73
CA MET A 129 2.64 -11.86 2.39
C MET A 129 3.92 -12.10 1.58
N MET A 130 3.78 -12.52 0.33
CA MET A 130 4.87 -12.64 -0.64
C MET A 130 4.76 -11.55 -1.70
N VAL A 131 5.85 -10.83 -1.93
CA VAL A 131 5.97 -9.79 -2.95
C VAL A 131 7.03 -10.20 -3.96
N PHE A 132 6.70 -10.16 -5.25
CA PHE A 132 7.60 -10.59 -6.32
C PHE A 132 7.72 -9.56 -7.43
N GLY A 133 8.95 -9.34 -7.86
CA GLY A 133 9.32 -8.57 -9.05
C GLY A 133 8.92 -7.09 -8.97
N GLY A 134 8.57 -6.54 -10.12
CA GLY A 134 8.20 -5.13 -10.28
C GLY A 134 9.33 -4.24 -10.78
N ARG A 135 9.06 -2.94 -10.80
CA ARG A 135 9.99 -1.90 -11.23
C ARG A 135 10.59 -1.20 -10.02
N GLY A 136 11.92 -1.20 -9.92
CA GLY A 136 12.69 -0.48 -8.90
C GLY A 136 13.18 0.90 -9.35
N ALA A 137 14.00 1.55 -8.51
CA ALA A 137 14.50 2.91 -8.72
C ALA A 137 15.80 3.03 -9.55
N ALA A 138 16.45 1.92 -9.94
CA ALA A 138 17.77 1.95 -10.58
C ALA A 138 17.72 2.28 -12.08
N SER A 139 18.65 3.10 -12.57
CA SER A 139 18.58 3.78 -13.88
C SER A 139 18.89 2.94 -15.13
N HIS A 140 19.47 1.74 -15.02
CA HIS A 140 20.00 1.02 -16.21
C HIS A 140 19.31 -0.32 -16.52
N GLN A 141 18.77 -1.05 -15.53
CA GLN A 141 17.86 -2.19 -15.72
C GLN A 141 16.89 -2.21 -14.52
N CYS A 142 15.66 -1.73 -14.72
CA CYS A 142 14.74 -1.42 -13.63
C CYS A 142 13.93 -2.61 -13.12
N TYR A 143 14.15 -3.84 -13.63
CA TYR A 143 13.28 -4.99 -13.38
C TYR A 143 13.79 -5.82 -12.21
N LEU A 144 12.94 -6.02 -11.23
CA LEU A 144 13.25 -6.75 -10.01
C LEU A 144 12.98 -8.25 -10.20
N ALA A 145 13.83 -9.07 -9.60
CA ALA A 145 13.67 -10.54 -9.51
C ALA A 145 13.50 -11.01 -8.06
N GLU A 146 13.54 -10.09 -7.12
CA GLU A 146 13.49 -10.32 -5.69
C GLU A 146 12.13 -10.90 -5.29
N VAL A 147 12.17 -11.85 -4.36
CA VAL A 147 11.01 -12.30 -3.61
C VAL A 147 11.16 -11.79 -2.19
N LEU A 148 10.30 -10.87 -1.80
CA LEU A 148 10.20 -10.38 -0.43
C LEU A 148 9.08 -11.15 0.28
N SER A 149 9.26 -11.32 1.58
CA SER A 149 8.24 -11.84 2.49
C SER A 149 7.99 -10.81 3.58
N TYR A 150 6.73 -10.60 3.93
CA TYR A 150 6.33 -9.73 5.02
C TYR A 150 5.51 -10.53 6.03
N ASP A 151 6.05 -10.62 7.24
CA ASP A 151 5.41 -11.24 8.40
C ASP A 151 4.45 -10.24 9.03
N VAL A 152 3.16 -10.55 8.94
CA VAL A 152 2.08 -9.66 9.42
C VAL A 152 2.09 -9.52 10.94
N ALA A 153 2.38 -10.60 11.66
CA ALA A 153 2.36 -10.62 13.13
C ALA A 153 3.54 -9.81 13.68
N CYS A 154 4.73 -10.02 13.11
CA CYS A 154 5.96 -9.34 13.52
C CYS A 154 6.13 -7.94 12.90
N ASP A 155 5.32 -7.57 11.91
CA ASP A 155 5.52 -6.37 11.10
C ASP A 155 6.97 -6.31 10.55
N LYS A 156 7.46 -7.41 9.98
CA LYS A 156 8.87 -7.55 9.60
C LYS A 156 9.03 -8.09 8.19
N TRP A 157 9.93 -7.46 7.44
CA TRP A 157 10.33 -7.92 6.12
C TRP A 157 11.47 -8.94 6.19
N GLY A 158 11.48 -9.85 5.23
CA GLY A 158 12.59 -10.76 4.98
C GLY A 158 12.72 -11.06 3.49
N TYR A 159 13.93 -11.36 3.05
CA TYR A 159 14.18 -11.86 1.70
C TYR A 159 13.97 -13.37 1.68
N LEU A 160 13.23 -13.85 0.67
CA LEU A 160 13.14 -15.29 0.40
C LEU A 160 14.33 -15.70 -0.47
N PRO A 161 15.20 -16.61 0.00
CA PRO A 161 16.31 -17.09 -0.80
C PRO A 161 15.76 -17.92 -1.96
N ILE A 162 15.77 -17.35 -3.16
CA ILE A 162 15.49 -18.12 -4.37
C ILE A 162 16.77 -18.91 -4.67
N LEU A 163 16.69 -20.25 -4.64
CA LEU A 163 17.77 -21.10 -5.11
C LEU A 163 17.95 -20.86 -6.62
N ARG A 164 18.81 -19.90 -6.97
CA ARG A 164 19.26 -19.66 -8.34
C ARG A 164 20.12 -20.85 -8.72
N LYS A 165 19.51 -21.91 -9.27
CA LYS A 165 20.29 -22.96 -9.93
C LYS A 165 21.18 -22.30 -11.00
N PRO A 166 22.40 -22.79 -11.23
CA PRO A 166 23.40 -22.10 -12.04
C PRO A 166 23.02 -21.95 -13.53
N PHE A 167 21.89 -22.50 -13.97
CA PHE A 167 21.42 -22.40 -15.34
C PHE A 167 19.96 -21.92 -15.37
N GLN A 168 19.76 -20.70 -15.89
CA GLN A 168 18.54 -20.17 -16.49
C GLN A 168 17.28 -20.03 -15.61
N THR A 169 17.16 -18.94 -14.86
CA THR A 169 15.82 -18.40 -14.60
C THR A 169 15.81 -16.90 -14.83
N ASP A 170 15.17 -16.54 -15.93
CA ASP A 170 14.79 -15.19 -16.32
C ASP A 170 13.62 -14.70 -15.44
N LEU A 171 13.94 -14.39 -14.18
CA LEU A 171 12.94 -14.07 -13.16
C LEU A 171 12.53 -12.60 -13.19
N ALA A 172 13.46 -11.71 -13.53
CA ALA A 172 13.25 -10.28 -13.47
C ALA A 172 12.09 -9.88 -14.39
N ARG A 173 11.06 -9.24 -13.83
CA ARG A 173 9.88 -8.80 -14.59
C ARG A 173 9.04 -7.82 -13.79
N PHE A 174 8.26 -7.01 -14.48
CA PHE A 174 7.17 -6.23 -13.90
C PHE A 174 5.91 -6.36 -14.76
N GLY A 175 4.77 -5.89 -14.24
CA GLY A 175 3.50 -5.94 -14.98
C GLY A 175 2.96 -7.36 -15.18
N HIS A 176 3.52 -8.34 -14.47
CA HIS A 176 3.01 -9.71 -14.42
C HIS A 176 1.78 -9.80 -13.52
N SER A 177 1.09 -10.93 -13.60
CA SER A 177 0.01 -11.28 -12.68
C SER A 177 0.42 -12.46 -11.81
N ALA A 178 -0.09 -12.50 -10.59
CA ALA A 178 0.16 -13.59 -9.67
C ALA A 178 -1.15 -14.08 -9.04
N VAL A 179 -1.32 -15.40 -8.97
CA VAL A 179 -2.53 -16.04 -8.44
C VAL A 179 -2.16 -17.22 -7.57
N THR A 180 -2.89 -17.40 -6.47
CA THR A 180 -2.75 -18.56 -5.60
C THR A 180 -3.83 -19.58 -5.94
N SER A 181 -3.44 -20.85 -6.03
CA SER A 181 -4.36 -21.96 -6.29
C SER A 181 -3.82 -23.24 -5.68
N ARG A 182 -4.66 -23.92 -4.89
CA ARG A 182 -4.32 -25.20 -4.19
C ARG A 182 -3.00 -25.13 -3.41
N GLY A 183 -2.79 -24.03 -2.66
CA GLY A 183 -1.59 -23.82 -1.84
C GLY A 183 -0.30 -23.53 -2.63
N LEU A 184 -0.41 -23.21 -3.91
CA LEU A 184 0.71 -22.86 -4.79
C LEU A 184 0.54 -21.44 -5.30
N LEU A 185 1.65 -20.77 -5.58
CA LEU A 185 1.67 -19.45 -6.20
C LEU A 185 2.13 -19.59 -7.66
N TYR A 186 1.33 -19.04 -8.57
CA TYR A 186 1.62 -18.98 -9.99
C TYR A 186 1.81 -17.53 -10.39
N ILE A 187 2.92 -17.23 -11.05
CA ILE A 187 3.23 -15.93 -11.63
C ILE A 187 3.33 -16.12 -13.14
N TYR A 188 2.63 -15.31 -13.91
CA TYR A 188 2.57 -15.46 -15.36
C TYR A 188 2.67 -14.11 -16.07
N GLY A 189 3.26 -14.15 -17.25
CA GLY A 189 3.49 -12.96 -18.06
C GLY A 189 4.51 -12.00 -17.43
N GLY A 190 4.37 -10.72 -17.77
CA GLY A 190 5.28 -9.64 -17.38
C GLY A 190 6.21 -9.22 -18.50
N PHE A 191 7.05 -8.24 -18.20
CA PHE A 191 7.97 -7.62 -19.16
C PHE A 191 9.31 -7.31 -18.49
N ASP A 192 10.39 -7.50 -19.25
CA ASP A 192 11.78 -7.15 -18.87
C ASP A 192 12.58 -6.56 -20.05
N GLY A 193 11.88 -6.01 -21.03
CA GLY A 193 12.40 -5.75 -22.37
C GLY A 193 11.79 -6.67 -23.41
N GLN A 194 11.31 -7.85 -23.01
CA GLN A 194 10.48 -8.73 -23.83
C GLN A 194 9.22 -9.15 -23.08
N MET A 195 8.11 -9.34 -23.80
CA MET A 195 6.90 -9.91 -23.23
C MET A 195 7.18 -11.36 -22.83
N LYS A 196 6.95 -11.68 -21.57
CA LYS A 196 7.11 -13.03 -21.04
C LYS A 196 5.87 -13.86 -21.35
N ALA A 197 6.07 -15.10 -21.78
CA ALA A 197 5.01 -16.09 -22.03
C ALA A 197 5.13 -17.32 -21.10
N ASP A 198 6.03 -17.28 -20.13
CA ASP A 198 6.26 -18.35 -19.17
C ASP A 198 5.33 -18.23 -17.95
N ILE A 199 5.30 -19.32 -17.17
CA ILE A 199 4.62 -19.40 -15.88
C ILE A 199 5.64 -19.87 -14.86
N LEU A 200 5.89 -19.04 -13.86
CA LEU A 200 6.68 -19.39 -12.69
C LEU A 200 5.76 -19.99 -11.64
N LYS A 201 6.16 -21.13 -11.07
CA LYS A 201 5.45 -21.78 -9.96
C LYS A 201 6.33 -21.73 -8.72
N PHE A 202 5.81 -21.14 -7.65
CA PHE A 202 6.39 -21.21 -6.32
C PHE A 202 5.64 -22.24 -5.47
N THR A 203 6.40 -23.16 -4.89
CA THR A 203 5.89 -24.20 -3.98
C THR A 203 6.41 -23.90 -2.58
N PRO A 204 5.53 -23.63 -1.60
CA PRO A 204 5.99 -23.37 -0.25
C PRO A 204 6.58 -24.63 0.39
N GLY A 205 7.47 -24.42 1.36
CA GLY A 205 7.93 -25.48 2.25
C GLY A 205 6.87 -25.86 3.28
N ARG A 206 7.17 -26.87 4.08
CA ARG A 206 6.30 -27.41 5.14
C ARG A 206 6.88 -27.08 6.50
N CYS A 207 6.06 -26.53 7.40
CA CYS A 207 6.48 -26.19 8.74
C CYS A 207 6.90 -27.44 9.53
N GLU A 208 6.24 -28.57 9.28
CA GLU A 208 6.49 -29.85 9.96
C GLU A 208 7.89 -30.41 9.70
N ASN A 209 8.56 -29.96 8.63
CA ASN A 209 9.93 -30.35 8.32
C ASN A 209 10.96 -29.59 9.17
N VAL A 210 10.54 -28.58 9.94
CA VAL A 210 11.39 -27.75 10.78
C VAL A 210 11.29 -28.23 12.23
N THR A 211 12.40 -28.69 12.78
CA THR A 211 12.44 -29.39 14.08
C THR A 211 12.97 -28.52 15.22
N THR A 212 13.38 -27.27 14.94
CA THR A 212 13.91 -26.36 15.95
C THR A 212 13.04 -25.12 16.10
N LEU A 213 12.88 -24.64 17.34
CA LEU A 213 12.13 -23.42 17.66
C LEU A 213 12.62 -22.22 16.85
N GLY A 214 13.94 -22.01 16.81
CA GLY A 214 14.56 -20.85 16.16
C GLY A 214 14.32 -20.83 14.65
N GLU A 215 14.49 -21.98 13.98
CA GLU A 215 14.24 -22.09 12.54
C GLU A 215 12.75 -22.01 12.22
N CYS A 216 11.87 -22.54 13.07
CA CYS A 216 10.43 -22.49 12.85
C CYS A 216 9.93 -21.05 12.82
N LEU A 217 10.28 -20.26 13.83
CA LEU A 217 9.85 -18.86 13.96
C LEU A 217 10.49 -17.94 12.91
N ASN A 218 11.70 -18.27 12.45
CA ASN A 218 12.42 -17.51 11.43
C ASN A 218 12.29 -18.11 10.02
N SER A 219 11.46 -19.14 9.86
CA SER A 219 11.31 -19.84 8.59
C SER A 219 10.83 -18.87 7.51
N ARG A 220 11.35 -19.07 6.31
CA ARG A 220 11.00 -18.32 5.11
C ARG A 220 10.63 -19.34 4.04
N LEU A 221 9.58 -20.10 4.33
CA LEU A 221 9.11 -21.21 3.50
C LEU A 221 7.93 -20.80 2.60
N GLY A 222 7.55 -19.51 2.57
CA GLY A 222 6.38 -19.02 1.85
C GLY A 222 5.04 -19.23 2.59
N VAL A 223 5.09 -19.74 3.81
CA VAL A 223 3.97 -19.84 4.77
C VAL A 223 4.46 -19.38 6.14
N LYS A 224 3.54 -18.90 6.99
CA LYS A 224 3.86 -18.51 8.37
C LYS A 224 3.84 -19.75 9.27
N CYS A 225 4.99 -20.10 9.83
CA CYS A 225 5.10 -21.18 10.81
C CYS A 225 5.05 -20.66 12.25
N VAL A 226 4.53 -21.50 13.13
CA VAL A 226 4.39 -21.27 14.56
C VAL A 226 4.91 -22.49 15.33
N TRP A 227 5.48 -22.22 16.51
CA TRP A 227 5.98 -23.28 17.39
C TRP A 227 4.98 -23.57 18.50
N THR A 228 4.53 -24.81 18.54
CA THR A 228 3.45 -25.30 19.41
C THR A 228 3.97 -25.64 20.82
N THR A 229 3.03 -25.89 21.74
CA THR A 229 3.33 -26.39 23.09
C THR A 229 3.88 -27.81 23.07
N GLU A 230 3.52 -28.59 22.05
CA GLU A 230 3.97 -29.96 21.81
C GLU A 230 5.39 -30.03 21.25
N GLN A 231 6.09 -28.90 21.17
CA GLN A 231 7.44 -28.77 20.60
C GLN A 231 7.51 -29.19 19.13
N THR A 232 6.45 -28.89 18.38
CA THR A 232 6.38 -29.09 16.94
C THR A 232 6.23 -27.76 16.21
N CYS A 233 6.62 -27.74 14.94
CA CYS A 233 6.40 -26.61 14.06
C CYS A 233 5.21 -26.90 13.15
N SER A 234 4.25 -25.98 13.10
CA SER A 234 3.02 -26.10 12.31
C SER A 234 2.72 -24.80 11.59
N THR A 235 1.83 -24.83 10.60
CA THR A 235 1.38 -23.59 9.96
C THR A 235 0.45 -22.81 10.90
N ILE A 236 0.48 -21.48 10.83
CA ILE A 236 -0.35 -20.62 11.71
C ILE A 236 -1.86 -20.87 11.54
N THR A 237 -2.29 -21.29 10.35
CA THR A 237 -3.68 -21.57 10.00
C THR A 237 -4.19 -22.91 10.54
N ASP A 238 -3.29 -23.81 10.95
CA ASP A 238 -3.68 -25.12 11.51
C ASP A 238 -3.95 -25.07 13.02
N MET A 239 -3.75 -23.91 13.68
CA MET A 239 -3.91 -23.80 15.13
C MET A 239 -5.39 -23.75 15.58
N PRO A 240 -5.80 -24.57 16.56
CA PRO A 240 -7.15 -24.52 17.13
C PRO A 240 -7.34 -23.20 17.89
N GLY A 241 -8.26 -22.37 17.38
CA GLY A 241 -8.40 -20.95 17.74
C GLY A 241 -8.56 -20.05 16.50
N ASP A 242 -8.34 -20.60 15.31
CA ASP A 242 -8.63 -19.96 14.03
C ASP A 242 -10.16 -19.83 13.81
N PRO A 243 -10.70 -18.61 13.64
CA PRO A 243 -12.10 -18.42 13.23
C PRO A 243 -12.44 -18.99 11.84
N THR A 244 -11.47 -19.54 11.10
CA THR A 244 -11.70 -20.17 9.78
C THR A 244 -11.83 -21.70 9.83
N ALA A 245 -11.56 -22.34 10.97
CA ALA A 245 -11.66 -23.79 11.15
C ALA A 245 -12.89 -24.21 11.98
N SER A 246 -14.10 -23.79 11.57
CA SER A 246 -15.29 -24.59 11.89
C SER A 246 -16.41 -24.33 10.88
N ALA A 247 -16.44 -25.18 9.86
CA ALA A 247 -17.64 -25.46 9.08
C ALA A 247 -18.52 -26.48 9.84
N HIS A 248 -18.85 -26.26 11.12
CA HIS A 248 -19.97 -26.94 11.77
C HIS A 248 -20.63 -26.00 12.79
N GLY A 249 -21.95 -25.83 12.63
CA GLY A 249 -22.75 -24.83 13.30
C GLY A 249 -22.75 -24.92 14.83
N GLY A 250 -22.70 -23.76 15.46
CA GLY A 250 -22.96 -23.55 16.88
C GLY A 250 -23.16 -22.07 17.15
N ASN A 251 -24.37 -21.70 17.56
CA ASN A 251 -24.74 -20.36 18.01
C ASN A 251 -23.95 -19.95 19.25
N TYR A 252 -23.34 -18.76 19.29
CA TYR A 252 -23.17 -18.02 20.54
C TYR A 252 -23.29 -16.51 20.33
N LEU A 253 -24.16 -15.94 21.16
CA LEU A 253 -24.51 -14.54 21.34
C LEU A 253 -23.52 -13.89 22.33
N GLY A 254 -23.38 -12.56 22.24
CA GLY A 254 -23.17 -11.71 23.41
C GLY A 254 -21.72 -11.48 23.87
N GLU A 255 -21.36 -10.20 23.84
CA GLU A 255 -20.47 -9.42 24.73
C GLU A 255 -19.62 -10.14 25.78
N ASP A 256 -18.38 -9.65 25.89
CA ASP A 256 -17.51 -9.73 27.07
C ASP A 256 -17.00 -11.11 27.50
N HIS A 257 -16.20 -11.74 26.64
CA HIS A 257 -15.20 -12.71 27.10
C HIS A 257 -13.86 -12.52 26.39
N THR A 258 -12.84 -12.28 27.20
CA THR A 258 -11.42 -12.36 26.88
C THR A 258 -11.10 -13.70 26.22
N VAL A 259 -11.19 -13.76 24.89
CA VAL A 259 -10.57 -14.84 24.13
C VAL A 259 -9.08 -14.62 24.26
N SER A 260 -8.44 -15.46 25.05
CA SER A 260 -6.99 -15.57 25.12
C SER A 260 -6.45 -15.75 23.70
N HIS A 261 -5.98 -14.66 23.10
CA HIS A 261 -5.22 -14.67 21.86
C HIS A 261 -4.14 -15.75 21.97
N PRO A 262 -3.82 -16.49 20.89
CA PRO A 262 -2.69 -17.40 20.90
C PRO A 262 -1.45 -16.57 21.22
N VAL A 263 -0.98 -16.70 22.47
CA VAL A 263 0.26 -16.20 23.06
C VAL A 263 0.93 -15.09 22.25
N ASP A 264 0.65 -13.82 22.58
CA ASP A 264 1.33 -12.59 22.15
C ASP A 264 2.51 -12.82 21.18
N GLU A 265 2.20 -13.16 19.91
CA GLU A 265 3.23 -13.46 18.91
C GLU A 265 4.13 -12.24 18.70
N ARG A 266 3.59 -11.03 18.94
CA ARG A 266 4.33 -9.78 18.86
C ARG A 266 5.40 -9.70 19.96
N ALA A 267 5.10 -10.13 21.19
CA ALA A 267 6.12 -10.29 22.24
C ALA A 267 7.11 -11.45 21.97
N ARG A 268 6.73 -12.46 21.18
CA ARG A 268 7.67 -13.50 20.71
C ARG A 268 8.60 -13.00 19.59
N CYS A 269 8.13 -12.10 18.72
CA CYS A 269 8.95 -11.46 17.67
C CYS A 269 10.10 -10.63 18.27
N ASP A 270 9.90 -10.05 19.46
CA ASP A 270 10.87 -9.20 20.15
C ASP A 270 12.01 -9.97 20.85
N ARG A 271 11.93 -11.31 20.95
CA ARG A 271 12.84 -12.09 21.81
C ARG A 271 14.14 -12.54 21.13
N TRP A 272 14.28 -12.49 19.80
CA TRP A 272 15.42 -13.10 19.11
C TRP A 272 15.92 -12.28 17.89
N THR A 273 17.05 -11.60 18.04
CA THR A 273 17.89 -11.11 16.92
C THR A 273 19.08 -12.06 16.73
N PHE A 274 19.21 -12.68 15.55
CA PHE A 274 20.38 -13.48 15.19
C PHE A 274 21.49 -12.56 14.67
N LEU A 275 22.60 -12.47 15.38
CA LEU A 275 23.85 -11.92 14.84
C LEU A 275 24.62 -13.03 14.10
N ALA A 276 25.30 -12.67 13.01
CA ALA A 276 26.21 -13.58 12.30
C ALA A 276 27.26 -14.10 13.30
N GLY A 277 27.22 -15.40 13.61
CA GLY A 277 28.11 -16.04 14.60
C GLY A 277 27.44 -16.92 15.65
N GLY A 278 26.11 -17.08 15.64
CA GLY A 278 25.43 -18.11 16.45
C GLY A 278 25.25 -17.78 17.94
N VAL A 279 25.39 -16.52 18.34
CA VAL A 279 25.14 -16.09 19.73
C VAL A 279 23.72 -15.55 19.87
N MET A 280 22.93 -16.16 20.76
CA MET A 280 21.63 -15.67 21.20
C MET A 280 21.80 -14.44 22.10
N ARG A 281 21.18 -13.31 21.75
CA ARG A 281 21.04 -12.15 22.65
C ARG A 281 19.57 -11.81 22.83
N SER A 282 19.17 -11.53 24.07
CA SER A 282 18.00 -10.69 24.35
C SER A 282 18.18 -9.38 23.59
N ALA A 283 17.26 -9.00 22.72
CA ALA A 283 17.30 -7.70 22.06
C ALA A 283 17.44 -6.62 23.14
N SER A 284 18.61 -5.98 23.22
CA SER A 284 18.79 -4.87 24.14
C SER A 284 17.98 -3.69 23.60
N LEU A 285 17.66 -2.75 24.48
CA LEU A 285 17.01 -1.48 24.15
C LEU A 285 17.69 -0.71 22.99
N GLY A 286 18.92 -1.09 22.59
CA GLY A 286 19.70 -0.50 21.50
C GLY A 286 19.37 -0.99 20.08
N ASP A 287 18.64 -2.11 19.89
CA ASP A 287 18.06 -2.47 18.58
C ASP A 287 16.76 -1.67 18.30
N ARG A 288 16.34 -0.80 19.24
CA ARG A 288 15.20 0.13 19.13
C ARG A 288 15.60 1.52 18.62
N ILE A 289 16.54 1.57 17.68
CA ILE A 289 17.02 2.79 17.02
C ILE A 289 16.62 2.64 15.53
N THR A 290 15.64 3.31 14.90
CA THR A 290 14.88 4.51 15.26
C THR A 290 13.69 4.76 14.28
N PRO A 291 12.47 4.20 14.45
CA PRO A 291 11.38 4.56 13.54
C PRO A 291 10.80 5.95 13.83
N CYS A 292 10.57 6.31 15.10
CA CYS A 292 9.90 7.58 15.42
C CYS A 292 10.82 8.83 15.26
N LEU A 293 12.17 8.69 15.22
CA LEU A 293 13.11 9.82 14.99
C LEU A 293 13.93 9.75 13.66
N VAL A 294 14.31 8.60 13.10
CA VAL A 294 15.04 8.54 11.79
C VAL A 294 14.08 8.60 10.60
N PHE A 295 12.82 8.18 10.77
CA PHE A 295 11.80 8.64 9.84
C PHE A 295 11.56 10.14 9.99
N GLY A 296 12.02 10.86 11.02
CA GLY A 296 11.96 12.33 11.06
C GLY A 296 12.61 13.02 9.86
N ALA A 297 13.56 12.38 9.16
CA ALA A 297 14.16 12.90 7.93
C ALA A 297 13.39 12.55 6.64
N MET A 298 12.63 11.43 6.60
CA MET A 298 11.72 11.07 5.49
C MET A 298 10.25 11.51 5.72
N LEU A 299 9.92 11.80 6.97
CA LEU A 299 8.77 12.51 7.53
C LEU A 299 9.12 14.00 7.71
N SER A 300 10.20 14.50 7.12
CA SER A 300 10.43 15.95 7.02
C SER A 300 9.31 16.66 6.23
N ALA A 301 8.51 15.89 5.48
CA ALA A 301 7.23 16.30 4.89
C ALA A 301 5.98 16.03 5.77
N TRP A 302 6.13 15.35 6.91
CA TRP A 302 5.06 15.00 7.86
C TRP A 302 5.32 15.70 9.19
N LYS A 303 5.06 17.00 9.22
CA LYS A 303 4.70 17.70 10.47
C LYS A 303 3.38 17.08 10.97
N SER A 304 3.50 15.92 11.63
CA SER A 304 2.44 14.96 11.93
C SER A 304 1.52 15.46 13.03
N ASP A 305 0.22 15.29 12.86
CA ASP A 305 -0.76 15.44 13.93
C ASP A 305 -0.75 14.21 14.86
N CYS A 306 -1.35 14.34 16.04
CA CYS A 306 -1.46 13.26 17.04
C CYS A 306 -2.02 11.94 16.47
N HIS A 307 -3.01 12.03 15.57
CA HIS A 307 -3.65 10.87 14.94
C HIS A 307 -2.68 10.12 14.02
N SER A 308 -1.89 10.83 13.22
CA SER A 308 -0.86 10.26 12.35
C SER A 308 0.23 9.53 13.15
N CYS A 309 0.61 10.08 14.30
CA CYS A 309 1.65 9.52 15.17
C CYS A 309 1.22 8.18 15.80
N THR A 310 0.01 8.15 16.36
CA THR A 310 -0.52 7.02 17.14
C THR A 310 -1.06 5.87 16.25
N GLN A 311 -1.30 6.12 14.96
CA GLN A 311 -1.83 5.14 14.00
C GLN A 311 -0.72 4.42 13.20
N THR A 312 0.38 4.10 13.87
CA THR A 312 1.53 3.38 13.30
C THR A 312 1.72 2.03 13.98
N SER A 313 2.47 1.12 13.36
CA SER A 313 2.86 -0.15 14.00
C SER A 313 3.92 -0.01 15.09
N TYR A 314 4.53 1.18 15.19
CA TYR A 314 5.72 1.48 15.99
C TYR A 314 5.45 1.82 17.45
N LYS A 315 4.18 1.85 17.89
CA LYS A 315 3.79 2.32 19.23
C LYS A 315 4.40 3.70 19.54
N CYS A 316 4.39 4.61 18.57
CA CYS A 316 4.87 5.97 18.81
C CYS A 316 3.91 6.74 19.72
N THR A 317 4.46 7.68 20.47
CA THR A 317 3.76 8.52 21.44
C THR A 317 3.81 9.97 20.98
N TRP A 318 2.67 10.65 21.03
CA TRP A 318 2.58 12.07 20.73
C TRP A 318 2.80 12.93 21.98
N CYS A 319 3.73 13.87 21.92
CA CYS A 319 4.18 14.69 23.05
C CYS A 319 3.76 16.16 22.95
N GLY A 320 2.63 16.43 22.28
CA GLY A 320 2.07 17.78 22.10
C GLY A 320 2.52 18.47 20.81
N ASP A 321 3.83 18.46 20.52
CA ASP A 321 4.42 19.10 19.33
C ASP A 321 5.20 18.14 18.41
N ARG A 322 5.47 16.92 18.89
CA ARG A 322 6.33 15.93 18.23
C ARG A 322 5.87 14.51 18.50
N CYS A 323 6.22 13.62 17.58
CA CYS A 323 6.02 12.18 17.71
C CYS A 323 7.32 11.51 18.13
N THR A 324 7.34 10.79 19.25
CA THR A 324 8.53 10.12 19.81
C THR A 324 8.29 8.62 20.01
N LEU A 325 9.36 7.87 20.28
CA LEU A 325 9.26 6.46 20.66
C LEU A 325 9.23 6.37 22.20
N GLY A 326 8.13 5.88 22.76
CA GLY A 326 8.03 5.64 24.20
C GLY A 326 7.51 6.83 24.99
N PHE A 327 8.40 7.59 25.64
CA PHE A 327 8.03 8.61 26.63
C PHE A 327 8.28 10.03 26.14
N CYS A 328 7.53 10.97 26.71
CA CYS A 328 7.72 12.40 26.50
C CYS A 328 8.69 12.95 27.55
N GLU A 329 9.75 13.63 27.12
CA GLU A 329 10.61 14.36 28.04
C GLU A 329 9.88 15.65 28.49
N GLY A 330 9.64 15.78 29.80
CA GLY A 330 8.97 16.93 30.41
C GLY A 330 7.51 16.66 30.83
N SER A 331 6.77 17.73 31.18
CA SER A 331 5.38 17.69 31.66
C SER A 331 4.33 17.73 30.53
N ASN A 332 4.71 17.40 29.29
CA ASN A 332 3.77 17.41 28.16
C ASN A 332 2.80 16.22 28.26
N LYS A 333 1.53 16.44 27.89
CA LYS A 333 0.54 15.36 27.75
C LYS A 333 1.04 14.34 26.71
N ALA A 334 1.20 13.10 27.13
CA ALA A 334 1.59 11.97 26.28
C ALA A 334 0.35 11.25 25.75
N ASN A 335 0.20 11.19 24.43
CA ASN A 335 -0.86 10.46 23.78
C ASN A 335 -0.28 9.23 23.06
N GLU A 336 -0.46 8.07 23.68
CA GLU A 336 0.00 6.77 23.14
C GLU A 336 -1.06 6.11 22.24
N ALA A 337 -2.32 6.57 22.33
CA ALA A 337 -3.45 6.05 21.60
C ALA A 337 -4.20 7.17 20.90
N ASN A 338 -4.76 6.84 19.74
CA ASN A 338 -5.53 7.77 18.92
C ASN A 338 -6.72 8.40 19.64
N ASP A 339 -7.34 7.66 20.56
CA ASP A 339 -8.54 8.11 21.28
C ASP A 339 -8.22 9.15 22.36
N HIS A 340 -6.93 9.33 22.69
CA HIS A 340 -6.44 10.40 23.57
C HIS A 340 -6.08 11.69 22.80
N CYS A 341 -6.15 11.67 21.46
CA CYS A 341 -5.93 12.86 20.65
C CYS A 341 -7.16 13.79 20.72
N GLU A 342 -6.98 14.99 21.26
CA GLU A 342 -8.01 16.03 21.26
C GLU A 342 -8.19 16.62 19.84
N GLY A 343 -9.45 16.81 19.42
CA GLY A 343 -9.80 17.35 18.09
C GLY A 343 -10.17 16.28 17.06
N LYS A 344 -10.73 16.71 15.92
CA LYS A 344 -10.90 15.81 14.76
C LYS A 344 -9.57 15.73 14.04
N SER A 345 -9.20 14.56 13.52
CA SER A 345 -8.10 14.40 12.56
C SER A 345 -8.40 15.27 11.33
N THR A 346 -7.88 16.49 11.30
CA THR A 346 -7.83 17.33 10.12
C THR A 346 -6.54 16.97 9.40
N ILE A 347 -6.66 16.08 8.41
CA ILE A 347 -5.58 15.81 7.48
C ILE A 347 -5.17 17.16 6.89
N LYS A 348 -3.91 17.55 7.11
CA LYS A 348 -3.37 18.79 6.53
C LYS A 348 -3.63 18.82 5.03
N CYS A 349 -4.09 19.97 4.56
CA CYS A 349 -4.46 20.17 3.17
C CYS A 349 -3.28 19.93 2.21
N SER A 350 -2.04 20.18 2.67
CA SER A 350 -0.80 19.95 1.91
C SER A 350 -0.58 18.51 1.42
N LYS A 351 -1.40 17.54 1.85
CA LYS A 351 -1.35 16.17 1.32
C LYS A 351 -2.06 15.99 -0.02
N TRP A 352 -2.87 16.97 -0.41
CA TRP A 352 -3.64 16.93 -1.65
C TRP A 352 -2.93 17.76 -2.71
N PHE A 353 -2.32 17.08 -3.68
CA PHE A 353 -1.51 17.73 -4.73
C PHE A 353 -2.30 18.10 -5.97
N ASN A 354 -3.62 17.92 -5.95
CA ASN A 354 -4.50 18.23 -7.08
C ASN A 354 -5.61 19.17 -6.62
N CYS A 355 -5.88 20.21 -7.41
CA CYS A 355 -6.89 21.22 -7.10
C CYS A 355 -8.27 20.61 -6.81
N LYS A 356 -8.77 19.72 -7.67
CA LYS A 356 -10.11 19.13 -7.49
C LYS A 356 -10.16 18.26 -6.22
N SER A 357 -9.11 17.49 -5.95
CA SER A 357 -8.98 16.69 -4.72
C SER A 357 -8.87 17.56 -3.45
N CYS A 358 -8.16 18.69 -3.53
CA CYS A 358 -8.06 19.68 -2.47
C CYS A 358 -9.42 20.33 -2.17
N LEU A 359 -10.09 20.82 -3.21
CA LEU A 359 -11.38 21.50 -3.08
C LEU A 359 -12.51 20.54 -2.68
N ALA A 360 -12.34 19.22 -2.82
CA ALA A 360 -13.26 18.24 -2.25
C ALA A 360 -13.25 18.21 -0.71
N GLN A 361 -12.21 18.76 -0.07
CA GLN A 361 -12.15 18.89 1.39
C GLN A 361 -12.76 20.21 1.84
N GLU A 362 -13.64 20.17 2.84
CA GLU A 362 -14.35 21.36 3.34
C GLU A 362 -13.40 22.38 3.98
N HIS A 363 -12.30 21.92 4.60
CA HIS A 363 -11.32 22.75 5.31
C HIS A 363 -10.11 23.18 4.48
N CYS A 364 -10.11 22.91 3.17
CA CYS A 364 -8.99 23.21 2.28
C CYS A 364 -9.33 24.21 1.18
N VAL A 365 -8.33 25.00 0.80
CA VAL A 365 -8.31 25.94 -0.34
C VAL A 365 -7.11 25.66 -1.24
N TRP A 366 -7.25 25.97 -2.52
CA TRP A 366 -6.18 25.82 -3.50
C TRP A 366 -5.62 27.19 -3.90
N ASP A 367 -4.29 27.31 -3.90
CA ASP A 367 -3.58 28.51 -4.34
C ASP A 367 -2.34 28.17 -5.20
N GLN A 368 -1.55 29.19 -5.55
CA GLN A 368 -0.33 29.05 -6.36
C GLN A 368 0.77 28.18 -5.70
N TYR A 369 0.67 27.94 -4.39
CA TYR A 369 1.57 27.09 -3.60
C TYR A 369 0.96 25.71 -3.33
N GLY A 370 -0.22 25.40 -3.90
CA GLY A 370 -0.90 24.11 -3.77
C GLY A 370 -2.07 24.15 -2.79
N CYS A 371 -2.31 23.03 -2.11
CA CYS A 371 -3.45 22.88 -1.20
C CYS A 371 -3.09 23.33 0.22
N GLN A 372 -3.82 24.31 0.74
CA GLN A 372 -3.59 24.93 2.04
C GLN A 372 -4.82 24.82 2.94
N ASP A 373 -4.60 24.80 4.26
CA ASP A 373 -5.67 24.82 5.25
C ASP A 373 -6.31 26.22 5.31
N ILE A 374 -7.64 26.29 5.44
CA ILE A 374 -8.36 27.56 5.58
C ILE A 374 -8.04 28.19 6.95
N ALA A 375 -7.62 29.45 6.96
CA ALA A 375 -7.42 30.20 8.20
C ALA A 375 -8.76 30.44 8.93
N ASP A 376 -8.75 30.35 10.27
CA ASP A 376 -9.95 30.50 11.09
C ASP A 376 -10.74 31.79 10.74
N GLY A 377 -12.03 31.63 10.44
CA GLY A 377 -12.94 32.74 10.11
C GLY A 377 -13.08 33.07 8.62
N PHE A 378 -12.30 32.46 7.73
CA PHE A 378 -12.48 32.61 6.28
C PHE A 378 -13.49 31.61 5.72
N LYS A 379 -14.41 32.10 4.88
CA LYS A 379 -15.32 31.24 4.11
C LYS A 379 -14.64 30.83 2.82
N LYS A 380 -14.78 29.56 2.45
CA LYS A 380 -14.31 29.04 1.16
C LYS A 380 -15.09 29.71 0.03
N GLU A 381 -14.43 30.57 -0.74
CA GLU A 381 -14.99 31.11 -1.97
C GLU A 381 -15.07 30.04 -3.04
N THR A 382 -15.96 30.23 -4.02
CA THR A 382 -16.12 29.32 -5.15
C THR A 382 -14.89 29.42 -6.07
N GLN A 383 -13.90 28.57 -5.84
CA GLN A 383 -12.71 28.46 -6.69
C GLN A 383 -12.95 27.45 -7.83
N THR A 384 -12.53 27.80 -9.04
CA THR A 384 -12.51 26.91 -10.21
C THR A 384 -11.12 26.34 -10.41
N CYS A 385 -11.02 25.02 -10.51
CA CYS A 385 -9.76 24.35 -10.84
C CYS A 385 -9.43 24.48 -12.33
N PRO A 386 -8.14 24.45 -12.69
CA PRO A 386 -7.71 24.25 -14.08
C PRO A 386 -8.36 23.01 -14.69
N ALA A 387 -8.57 23.04 -16.00
CA ALA A 387 -9.02 21.89 -16.75
C ALA A 387 -8.01 20.74 -16.59
N ALA A 388 -8.49 19.52 -16.42
CA ALA A 388 -7.59 18.37 -16.40
C ALA A 388 -7.03 18.12 -17.81
N CYS A 389 -5.85 17.51 -17.94
CA CYS A 389 -5.25 17.22 -19.25
C CYS A 389 -6.23 16.51 -20.20
N SER A 390 -7.04 15.58 -19.67
CA SER A 390 -8.02 14.81 -20.45
C SER A 390 -9.18 15.63 -21.03
N GLU A 391 -9.34 16.88 -20.61
CA GLU A 391 -10.36 17.81 -21.10
C GLU A 391 -9.86 18.59 -22.34
N HIS A 392 -8.55 18.65 -22.57
CA HIS A 392 -7.99 19.28 -23.77
C HIS A 392 -8.16 18.38 -24.99
N SER A 393 -8.80 18.92 -26.02
CA SER A 393 -9.15 18.20 -27.24
C SER A 393 -8.20 18.48 -28.42
N THR A 394 -7.33 19.48 -28.28
CA THR A 394 -6.37 19.88 -29.31
C THR A 394 -4.93 19.76 -28.81
N CYS A 395 -4.00 19.52 -29.73
CA CYS A 395 -2.58 19.45 -29.41
C CYS A 395 -2.08 20.75 -28.78
N THR A 396 -2.48 21.90 -29.35
CA THR A 396 -2.02 23.21 -28.92
C THR A 396 -2.47 23.59 -27.50
N GLU A 397 -3.68 23.22 -27.10
CA GLU A 397 -4.17 23.42 -25.73
C GLU A 397 -3.52 22.43 -24.75
N CYS A 398 -3.21 21.22 -25.22
CA CYS A 398 -2.58 20.21 -24.38
C CYS A 398 -1.14 20.60 -24.01
N THR A 399 -0.37 21.11 -24.96
CA THR A 399 1.06 21.38 -24.78
C THR A 399 1.36 22.74 -24.12
N THR A 400 0.33 23.51 -23.74
CA THR A 400 0.51 24.75 -22.96
C THR A 400 0.57 24.51 -21.45
N GLU A 401 0.14 23.33 -21.00
CA GLU A 401 0.14 22.91 -19.59
C GLU A 401 1.17 21.77 -19.39
N GLU A 402 1.32 21.25 -18.16
CA GLU A 402 2.17 20.09 -17.85
C GLU A 402 1.56 18.74 -18.34
N CYS A 403 1.07 18.71 -19.58
CA CYS A 403 0.45 17.56 -20.21
C CYS A 403 1.23 17.06 -21.43
N VAL A 404 0.93 15.84 -21.86
CA VAL A 404 1.49 15.19 -23.04
C VAL A 404 0.39 14.94 -24.05
N TRP A 405 0.59 15.42 -25.29
CA TRP A 405 -0.30 15.13 -26.40
C TRP A 405 0.12 13.85 -27.10
N CYS A 406 -0.81 12.90 -27.22
CA CYS A 406 -0.66 11.71 -28.03
C CYS A 406 -1.26 11.90 -29.41
N GLU A 407 -0.42 12.00 -30.44
CA GLU A 407 -0.88 12.33 -31.79
C GLU A 407 -1.67 11.20 -32.44
N SER A 408 -1.21 9.95 -32.28
CA SER A 408 -1.87 8.77 -32.84
C SER A 408 -3.26 8.50 -32.24
N LYS A 409 -3.49 8.92 -30.99
CA LYS A 409 -4.76 8.73 -30.27
C LYS A 409 -5.61 9.99 -30.22
N LYS A 410 -5.06 11.14 -30.64
CA LYS A 410 -5.69 12.46 -30.52
C LYS A 410 -6.19 12.72 -29.10
N ARG A 411 -5.32 12.44 -28.12
CA ARG A 411 -5.65 12.52 -26.69
C ARG A 411 -4.56 13.21 -25.91
N CYS A 412 -4.97 14.11 -25.03
CA CYS A 412 -4.12 14.75 -24.04
C CYS A 412 -4.15 13.95 -22.73
N VAL A 413 -2.98 13.70 -22.15
CA VAL A 413 -2.82 12.93 -20.90
C VAL A 413 -1.77 13.59 -20.00
N GLU A 414 -1.84 13.35 -18.69
CA GLU A 414 -0.73 13.72 -17.81
C GLU A 414 0.49 12.86 -18.13
N SER A 415 1.68 13.48 -18.19
CA SER A 415 2.96 12.81 -18.50
C SER A 415 3.21 11.58 -17.62
N ILE A 416 2.87 11.71 -16.35
CA ILE A 416 3.04 10.70 -15.29
C ILE A 416 2.11 9.49 -15.43
N ALA A 417 1.00 9.66 -16.14
CA ALA A 417 -0.01 8.65 -16.37
C ALA A 417 0.13 8.01 -17.76
N GLU A 418 1.02 8.51 -18.62
CA GLU A 418 1.25 7.99 -19.98
C GLU A 418 1.48 6.48 -19.95
N GLN A 419 2.38 5.98 -19.09
CA GLN A 419 2.69 4.55 -18.97
C GLN A 419 1.54 3.71 -18.40
N LEU A 420 0.57 4.32 -17.71
CA LEU A 420 -0.64 3.65 -17.25
C LEU A 420 -1.75 3.64 -18.30
N ILE A 421 -1.85 4.72 -19.08
CA ILE A 421 -2.90 4.92 -20.08
C ILE A 421 -2.55 4.21 -21.39
N PHE A 422 -1.26 4.16 -21.73
CA PHE A 422 -0.71 3.49 -22.90
C PHE A 422 0.30 2.39 -22.53
N PRO A 423 -0.12 1.37 -21.75
CA PRO A 423 0.80 0.38 -21.17
C PRO A 423 1.53 -0.46 -22.23
N TYR A 424 1.01 -0.51 -23.46
CA TYR A 424 1.58 -1.29 -24.56
C TYR A 424 2.22 -0.43 -25.66
N GLY A 425 2.57 0.82 -25.34
CA GLY A 425 3.20 1.71 -26.33
C GLY A 425 2.24 2.17 -27.42
N GLU A 426 0.94 2.22 -27.12
CA GLU A 426 -0.10 2.65 -28.06
C GLU A 426 0.02 4.12 -28.49
N CYS A 427 0.89 4.88 -27.80
CA CYS A 427 1.28 6.23 -28.17
C CYS A 427 2.76 6.32 -28.58
N PRO A 428 3.12 5.98 -29.83
CA PRO A 428 4.50 6.01 -30.30
C PRO A 428 5.01 7.43 -30.57
N ILE A 429 4.10 8.37 -30.85
CA ILE A 429 4.41 9.77 -31.13
C ILE A 429 3.66 10.60 -30.11
N TRP A 430 4.42 11.22 -29.21
CA TRP A 430 3.94 12.13 -28.20
C TRP A 430 4.75 13.41 -28.20
N THR A 431 4.15 14.49 -27.72
CA THR A 431 4.83 15.78 -27.59
C THR A 431 4.29 16.58 -26.42
N THR A 432 5.20 17.32 -25.78
CA THR A 432 4.92 18.37 -24.79
C THR A 432 5.20 19.75 -25.39
N ASP A 433 5.51 19.83 -26.69
CA ASP A 433 6.00 21.02 -27.36
C ASP A 433 5.00 21.46 -28.42
N THR A 434 4.38 22.63 -28.19
CA THR A 434 3.39 23.23 -29.07
C THR A 434 3.89 23.40 -30.51
N SER A 435 5.20 23.58 -30.72
CA SER A 435 5.78 23.74 -32.05
C SER A 435 5.70 22.47 -32.91
N ARG A 436 5.53 21.30 -32.27
CA ARG A 436 5.40 19.99 -32.94
C ARG A 436 3.95 19.62 -33.22
N CYS A 437 2.99 20.46 -32.82
CA CYS A 437 1.59 20.23 -33.13
C CYS A 437 1.30 20.35 -34.63
N PRO A 438 0.43 19.50 -35.20
CA PRO A 438 0.01 19.63 -36.59
C PRO A 438 -0.62 21.02 -36.82
N ARG A 439 -0.18 21.73 -37.86
CA ARG A 439 -0.84 22.97 -38.28
C ARG A 439 -2.23 22.60 -38.77
N GLN A 440 -3.27 23.23 -38.24
CA GLN A 440 -4.63 23.09 -38.77
C GLN A 440 -4.60 23.45 -40.27
N SER A 441 -4.96 22.50 -41.13
CA SER A 441 -5.17 22.77 -42.55
C SER A 441 -6.37 23.70 -42.68
N LYS A 442 -6.21 24.77 -43.46
CA LYS A 442 -7.28 25.73 -43.80
C LYS A 442 -8.33 25.17 -44.79
N ASP A 443 -8.43 23.86 -44.94
CA ASP A 443 -9.32 23.20 -45.89
C ASP A 443 -10.29 22.30 -45.12
N ASP A 444 -11.35 22.89 -44.60
CA ASP A 444 -12.65 22.25 -44.26
C ASP A 444 -13.60 23.37 -43.78
N SER A 445 -13.87 24.31 -44.69
CA SER A 445 -14.89 25.36 -44.54
C SER A 445 -15.96 25.21 -45.60
#